data_AF-A0A238FQ46-F1
#
_entry.id   AF-A0A238FQ46-F1
#
_cell.length_a   1.000
_cell.length_b   1.000
_cell.length_c   1.000
_cell.angle_alpha   90.00
_cell.angle_beta   90.00
_cell.angle_gamma   90.00
#
_symmetry.space_group_name_H-M   'P 1'
#
loop_
_entity.id
_entity.type
_entity.pdbx_description
1 polymer ?
#
loop_
_entity_poly.entity_id
_entity_poly.type
_entity_poly.pdbx_seq_one_letter_code
_entity_poly.pdbx_strand_id
1 'polypeptide(L)' 'MTRGLQKVESQKKAQEAAAKKAGGKSNLNSRSAAFKISCPRCMIGLVDYKTFKQHFEAKHPKDPLPAEEVVLKA' A
#
# COMPACT_ATOMS: atom_id res chain seq x y z
N MET A 1 -45.32 -16.62 -14.09
CA MET A 1 -44.16 -16.75 -13.17
C MET A 1 -42.81 -16.47 -13.86
N THR A 2 -42.74 -15.51 -14.79
CA THR A 2 -41.54 -15.20 -15.61
C THR A 2 -40.55 -14.23 -14.93
N ARG A 3 -41.04 -13.29 -14.12
CA ARG A 3 -40.20 -12.36 -13.35
C ARG A 3 -39.28 -13.04 -12.32
N GLY A 4 -39.71 -14.16 -11.76
CA GLY A 4 -38.93 -14.90 -10.76
C GLY A 4 -37.67 -15.52 -11.35
N LEU A 5 -37.78 -16.16 -12.51
CA LEU A 5 -36.66 -16.79 -13.20
C LEU A 5 -35.63 -15.74 -13.66
N GLN A 6 -36.09 -14.63 -14.24
CA GLN A 6 -35.21 -13.52 -14.64
C GLN A 6 -34.47 -12.90 -13.44
N LYS A 7 -35.11 -12.82 -12.27
CA LYS A 7 -34.47 -12.37 -11.02
C LYS A 7 -33.38 -13.33 -10.56
N VAL A 8 -33.62 -14.64 -10.65
CA VAL A 8 -32.62 -15.65 -10.25
C VAL A 8 -31.43 -15.68 -11.20
N GLU A 9 -31.67 -15.57 -12.51
CA GLU A 9 -30.59 -15.53 -13.50
C GLU A 9 -29.73 -14.27 -13.39
N SER A 10 -30.36 -13.11 -13.17
CA SER A 10 -29.62 -11.86 -12.95
C SER A 10 -28.78 -11.90 -11.68
N GLN A 11 -29.30 -12.48 -10.59
CA GLN A 11 -28.54 -12.66 -9.35
C GLN A 11 -27.35 -13.60 -9.53
N LYS A 12 -27.52 -14.72 -10.24
CA LYS A 12 -26.41 -15.66 -10.53
C LYS A 12 -25.31 -14.98 -11.35
N LYS A 13 -25.66 -14.26 -12.42
CA LYS A 13 -24.69 -13.52 -13.24
C LYS A 13 -23.95 -12.43 -12.44
N ALA A 14 -24.65 -11.74 -11.54
CA ALA A 14 -24.03 -10.74 -10.67
C ALA A 14 -23.05 -11.37 -9.66
N GLN A 15 -23.41 -12.51 -9.06
CA GLN A 15 -22.55 -13.25 -8.15
C GLN A 15 -21.31 -13.81 -8.86
N GLU A 16 -21.45 -14.35 -10.07
CA GLU A 16 -20.31 -14.81 -10.89
C GLU A 16 -19.39 -13.65 -11.26
N ALA A 17 -19.94 -12.50 -11.64
CA ALA A 17 -19.15 -11.30 -11.93
C ALA A 17 -18.41 -10.77 -10.69
N ALA A 18 -19.04 -10.84 -9.50
CA ALA A 18 -18.42 -10.46 -8.24
C ALA A 18 -17.31 -11.46 -7.84
N ALA A 19 -17.55 -12.76 -7.98
CA ALA A 19 -16.56 -13.80 -7.70
C ALA A 19 -15.32 -13.68 -8.60
N LYS A 20 -15.51 -13.34 -9.89
CA LYS A 20 -14.41 -13.06 -10.83
C LYS A 20 -13.58 -11.83 -10.43
N LYS A 21 -14.17 -10.86 -9.72
CA LYS A 21 -13.50 -9.64 -9.24
C LYS A 21 -12.94 -9.77 -7.83
N ALA A 22 -13.42 -10.73 -7.03
CA ALA A 22 -12.98 -10.98 -5.65
C ALA A 22 -11.49 -11.40 -5.55
N GLY A 23 -10.89 -11.85 -6.66
CA GLY A 23 -9.46 -12.16 -6.77
C GLY A 23 -8.58 -11.00 -7.26
N GLY A 24 -9.12 -9.78 -7.37
CA GLY A 24 -8.34 -8.60 -7.69
C GLY A 24 -7.23 -8.41 -6.65
N LYS A 25 -5.98 -8.67 -7.05
CA LYS A 25 -4.79 -8.57 -6.19
C LYS A 25 -4.72 -7.15 -5.64
N SER A 26 -5.06 -6.99 -4.37
CA SER A 26 -4.97 -5.70 -3.71
C SER A 26 -3.50 -5.25 -3.77
N ASN A 27 -3.25 -4.07 -4.34
CA ASN A 27 -1.88 -3.56 -4.54
C ASN A 27 -1.19 -3.15 -3.22
N LEU A 28 -1.83 -3.42 -2.08
CA LEU A 28 -1.35 -3.06 -0.74
C LEU A 28 0.04 -3.65 -0.45
N ASN A 29 0.26 -4.92 -0.79
CA ASN A 29 1.56 -5.58 -0.60
C ASN A 29 2.65 -5.00 -1.52
N SER A 30 2.28 -4.63 -2.75
CA SER A 30 3.21 -3.97 -3.68
C SER A 30 3.55 -2.55 -3.24
N ARG A 31 2.61 -1.84 -2.61
CA ARG A 31 2.82 -0.49 -2.06
C ARG A 31 3.76 -0.52 -0.86
N SER A 32 3.62 -1.50 0.04
CA SER A 32 4.56 -1.64 1.18
C SER A 32 5.96 -2.01 0.71
N ALA A 33 6.10 -2.87 -0.30
CA ALA A 33 7.39 -3.24 -0.87
C ALA A 33 8.10 -2.09 -1.62
N ALA A 34 7.38 -1.03 -1.98
CA ALA A 34 7.96 0.13 -2.65
C ALA A 34 8.76 1.04 -1.69
N PHE A 35 8.47 1.00 -0.38
CA PHE A 35 9.18 1.78 0.62
C PHE A 35 10.33 0.97 1.20
N LYS A 36 11.56 1.35 0.86
CA LYS A 36 12.79 0.66 1.28
C LYS A 36 13.34 1.18 2.60
N ILE A 37 12.93 2.39 3.00
CA ILE A 37 13.46 3.11 4.14
C ILE A 37 12.31 3.52 5.05
N SER A 38 12.45 3.30 6.35
CA SER A 38 11.52 3.82 7.36
C SER A 38 12.23 4.86 8.23
N CYS A 39 11.62 6.04 8.40
CA CYS A 39 12.18 7.08 9.25
C CYS A 39 12.07 6.67 10.75
N PRO A 40 13.17 6.68 11.53
CA PRO A 40 13.12 6.24 12.93
C PRO A 40 12.31 7.17 13.85
N ARG A 41 12.11 8.43 13.45
CA ARG A 41 11.44 9.44 14.29
C ARG A 41 9.93 9.49 14.07
N CYS A 42 9.48 9.38 12.83
CA CYS A 42 8.07 9.52 12.46
C CYS A 42 7.50 8.32 11.67
N MET A 43 8.31 7.30 11.39
CA MET A 43 7.92 6.06 10.69
C MET A 43 7.36 6.25 9.28
N ILE A 44 7.67 7.38 8.62
CA ILE A 44 7.35 7.56 7.21
C ILE A 44 8.18 6.59 6.36
N GLY A 45 7.48 5.85 5.49
CA GLY A 45 8.09 5.04 4.44
C GLY A 45 8.60 5.91 3.31
N LEU A 46 9.85 5.74 2.93
CA LEU A 46 10.55 6.46 1.88
C LEU A 46 11.15 5.46 0.88
N VAL A 47 11.16 5.87 -0.38
CA VAL A 47 11.61 5.01 -1.49
C VAL A 47 13.13 4.99 -1.58
N ASP A 48 13.77 6.15 -1.37
CA ASP A 48 15.20 6.35 -1.59
C ASP A 48 15.84 7.20 -0.47
N TYR A 49 17.14 7.02 -0.29
CA TYR A 49 17.90 7.69 0.75
C TYR A 49 18.04 9.21 0.51
N LYS A 50 18.06 9.66 -0.75
CA LYS A 50 18.04 11.09 -1.08
C LYS A 50 16.79 11.78 -0.51
N THR A 51 15.63 11.13 -0.65
CA THR A 51 14.36 11.63 -0.11
C THR A 51 14.34 11.57 1.41
N PHE A 52 15.00 10.57 2.01
CA PHE A 52 15.22 10.50 3.46
C PHE A 52 16.03 11.67 4.01
N LYS A 53 17.17 12.02 3.40
CA LYS A 53 17.98 13.19 3.80
C LYS A 53 17.14 14.47 3.79
N GLN A 54 16.46 14.74 2.68
CA GLN A 54 15.59 15.92 2.54
C GLN A 54 14.45 15.94 3.56
N HIS A 55 13.84 14.77 3.82
CA HIS A 55 12.79 14.63 4.83
C HIS A 55 13.32 14.93 6.24
N PHE A 56 14.46 14.36 6.60
CA PHE A 56 15.02 14.45 7.94
C PHE A 56 15.53 15.86 8.25
N GLU A 57 16.22 16.52 7.32
CA GLU A 57 16.67 17.90 7.47
C GLU A 57 15.50 18.89 7.61
N ALA A 58 14.40 18.67 6.88
CA ALA A 58 13.24 19.57 6.92
C ALA A 58 12.31 19.33 8.13
N LYS A 59 12.15 18.08 8.58
CA LYS A 59 11.17 17.70 9.62
C LYS A 59 11.79 17.40 10.99
N HIS A 60 13.07 17.06 11.02
CA HIS A 60 13.81 16.71 12.24
C HIS A 60 15.09 17.55 12.38
N PRO A 61 15.01 18.91 12.33
CA PRO A 61 16.19 19.78 12.31
C PRO A 61 16.99 19.79 13.63
N LYS A 62 16.48 19.15 14.67
CA LYS A 62 17.11 19.08 16.00
C LYS A 62 17.88 17.77 16.22
N ASP A 63 17.60 16.74 15.42
CA ASP A 63 18.20 15.42 15.59
C ASP A 63 19.38 15.27 14.62
N PRO A 64 20.48 14.63 15.02
CA PRO A 64 21.57 14.32 14.11
C PRO A 64 21.09 13.31 13.05
N LEU A 65 21.53 13.51 11.80
CA LEU A 65 21.23 12.59 10.70
C LEU A 65 21.63 11.16 11.11
N PRO A 66 20.68 10.20 11.21
CA PRO A 66 21.03 8.84 11.58
C PRO A 66 21.89 8.22 10.48
N ALA A 67 22.92 7.49 10.89
CA ALA A 67 23.84 6.79 9.99
C ALA A 67 23.07 5.85 9.04
N GLU A 68 23.50 5.77 7.79
CA GLU A 68 22.79 5.04 6.71
C GLU A 68 22.54 3.56 7.03
N GLU A 69 23.40 2.97 7.86
CA GLU A 69 23.31 1.58 8.32
C GLU A 69 22.06 1.29 9.18
N VAL A 70 21.53 2.30 9.87
CA VAL A 70 20.35 2.14 10.75
C VAL A 70 19.04 2.23 9.96
N VAL A 71 19.09 2.90 8.80
CA VAL A 71 17.93 3.29 8.00
C VAL A 71 17.63 2.29 6.88
N LEU A 72 18.66 1.57 6.43
CA LEU A 72 18.58 0.45 5.47
C LEU A 72 18.38 -0.88 6.20
N LYS A 73 17.23 -1.08 6.86
CA LYS A 73 16.80 -2.43 7.27
C LYS A 73 15.84 -2.97 6.22
N ALA A 74 16.35 -3.96 5.49
CA ALA A 74 15.65 -4.80 4.52
C ALA A 74 14.33 -5.37 5.06
#